data_AF-A0A961PBB4-F1
#
_entry.id   AF-A0A961PBB4-F1
#
_cell.length_a   1.000
_cell.length_b   1.000
_cell.length_c   1.000
_cell.angle_alpha   90.00
_cell.angle_beta   90.00
_cell.angle_gamma   90.00
#
_symmetry.space_group_name_H-M   'P 1'
#
loop_
_entity.id
_entity.type
_entity.pdbx_description
1 polymer ?
#
loop_
_entity_poly.entity_id
_entity_poly.type
_entity_poly.pdbx_seq_one_letter_code
_entity_poly.pdbx_strand_id
1 'polypeptide(L)'
;MTDLRSTAGRIVHVLIVDDSPTMRRLIRAGIERHPRIRVVGEAGDAREAREAVKTLRPDVMTLDVEMPGMSGIEFLERLMRARPMPVIMLSTMTRAGSDASVQALSLGAVDCVEKPRFGAAAQTFELLTKMLLVAADARVHSPAGTGVAVRPAPTAGWRWNGKWLLIGSSTGGVEALETILRGFPADCPPTLITQHMPAQFLRSFAARLNANLTPTVRIAADGDRPMPGEILLAPGGEHHLRIA
;
A
#
# COMPACT_ATOMS: atom_id res chain seq x y z
N MET A 1 14.50 38.12 -12.92
CA MET A 1 13.90 38.15 -11.57
C MET A 1 12.93 36.99 -11.47
N THR A 2 13.47 35.79 -11.32
CA THR A 2 12.69 34.56 -11.24
C THR A 2 12.63 34.15 -9.78
N ASP A 3 11.41 34.04 -9.28
CA ASP A 3 11.02 33.80 -7.90
C ASP A 3 11.86 32.69 -7.23
N LEU A 4 12.65 33.10 -6.23
CA LEU A 4 13.24 32.23 -5.22
C LEU A 4 12.09 31.69 -4.34
N ARG A 5 11.41 30.64 -4.81
CA ARG A 5 10.43 29.92 -3.99
C ARG A 5 11.13 29.26 -2.81
N SER A 6 10.97 29.90 -1.66
CA SER A 6 11.00 29.39 -0.28
C SER A 6 11.52 27.96 -0.10
N THR A 7 12.63 27.84 0.60
CA THR A 7 13.28 26.62 1.09
C THR A 7 12.48 25.86 2.18
N ALA A 8 11.18 26.12 2.35
CA ALA A 8 10.31 25.44 3.31
C ALA A 8 9.17 24.72 2.58
N GLY A 9 9.24 23.39 2.49
CA GLY A 9 8.20 22.57 1.84
C GLY A 9 6.83 22.73 2.52
N ARG A 10 5.74 22.58 1.75
CA ARG A 10 4.34 22.64 2.21
C ARG A 10 4.11 21.83 3.49
N ILE A 11 3.30 22.38 4.40
CA ILE A 11 2.79 21.69 5.59
C ILE A 11 1.75 20.66 5.14
N VAL A 12 1.94 19.42 5.55
CA VAL A 12 1.04 18.29 5.32
C VAL A 12 0.06 18.18 6.49
N HIS A 13 -1.22 18.30 6.19
CA HIS A 13 -2.31 18.15 7.15
C HIS A 13 -2.71 16.68 7.29
N VAL A 14 -2.54 16.14 8.48
CA VAL A 14 -2.79 14.72 8.78
C VAL A 14 -4.05 14.56 9.63
N LEU A 15 -4.91 13.61 9.27
CA LEU A 15 -5.98 13.10 10.12
C LEU A 15 -5.57 11.74 10.69
N ILE A 16 -5.69 11.57 12.01
CA ILE A 16 -5.41 10.29 12.67
C ILE A 16 -6.73 9.58 13.01
N VAL A 17 -6.90 8.35 12.53
CA VAL A 17 -8.06 7.51 12.83
C VAL A 17 -7.58 6.21 13.50
N ASP A 18 -7.93 6.03 14.77
CA ASP A 18 -7.64 4.83 15.57
C ASP A 18 -8.59 4.81 16.76
N ASP A 19 -9.12 3.65 17.13
CA ASP A 19 -10.13 3.54 18.20
C ASP A 19 -9.55 3.85 19.59
N SER A 20 -8.25 3.65 19.79
CA SER A 20 -7.54 3.86 21.04
C SER A 20 -7.11 5.33 21.21
N PRO A 21 -7.65 6.07 22.19
CA PRO A 21 -7.22 7.45 22.47
C PRO A 21 -5.74 7.56 22.80
N THR A 22 -5.19 6.52 23.45
CA THR A 22 -3.77 6.46 23.80
C THR A 22 -2.90 6.28 22.57
N MET A 23 -3.34 5.47 21.60
CA MET A 23 -2.64 5.31 20.33
C MET A 23 -2.67 6.60 19.51
N ARG A 24 -3.80 7.29 19.42
CA ARG A 24 -3.88 8.59 18.73
C ARG A 24 -2.90 9.62 19.29
N ARG A 25 -2.80 9.72 20.62
CA ARG A 25 -1.82 10.58 21.30
C ARG A 25 -0.38 10.17 20.99
N LEU A 26 -0.09 8.88 20.98
CA LEU A 26 1.24 8.35 20.66
C LEU A 26 1.65 8.68 19.22
N ILE A 27 0.76 8.41 18.25
CA ILE A 27 1.00 8.72 16.84
C ILE A 27 1.21 10.22 16.66
N ARG A 28 0.32 11.06 17.20
CA ARG A 28 0.45 12.53 17.17
C ARG A 28 1.81 12.97 17.69
N ALA A 29 2.18 12.55 18.90
CA ALA A 29 3.42 12.94 19.55
C ALA A 29 4.68 12.46 18.80
N GLY A 30 4.55 11.39 18.01
CA GLY A 30 5.61 10.89 17.13
C GLY A 30 5.76 11.71 15.85
N ILE A 31 4.66 11.99 15.15
CA ILE A 31 4.70 12.60 13.81
C ILE A 31 4.75 14.14 13.83
N GLU A 32 4.19 14.79 14.84
CA GLU A 32 4.22 16.26 14.98
C GLU A 32 5.60 16.81 15.38
N ARG A 33 6.58 15.93 15.63
CA ARG A 33 7.99 16.33 15.79
C ARG A 33 8.57 16.87 14.49
N HIS A 34 7.98 16.49 13.35
CA HIS A 34 8.45 16.92 12.05
C HIS A 34 7.83 18.27 11.66
N PRO A 35 8.63 19.30 11.29
CA PRO A 35 8.13 20.67 11.10
C PRO A 35 7.16 20.83 9.92
N ARG A 36 7.11 19.85 9.02
CA ARG A 36 6.18 19.83 7.87
C ARG A 36 4.90 19.04 8.12
N ILE A 37 4.68 18.46 9.29
CA ILE A 37 3.46 17.71 9.60
C ILE A 37 2.65 18.49 10.62
N ARG A 38 1.34 18.59 10.36
CA ARG A 38 0.38 19.14 11.32
C ARG A 38 -0.83 18.22 11.41
N VAL A 39 -1.15 17.73 12.60
CA VAL A 39 -2.33 16.90 12.80
C VAL A 39 -3.54 17.82 12.97
N VAL A 40 -4.41 17.83 11.95
CA VAL A 40 -5.58 18.71 11.90
C VAL A 40 -6.79 18.14 12.64
N GLY A 41 -6.82 16.84 12.88
CA GLY A 41 -7.90 16.19 13.61
C GLY A 41 -7.57 14.76 14.01
N GLU A 42 -8.45 14.22 14.86
CA GLU A 42 -8.45 12.85 15.33
C GLU A 42 -9.88 12.30 15.27
N ALA A 43 -10.01 11.00 15.03
CA ALA A 43 -11.29 10.29 15.08
C ALA A 43 -11.11 8.91 15.72
N GLY A 44 -12.08 8.50 16.54
CA GLY A 44 -12.12 7.18 17.16
C GLY A 44 -12.93 6.14 16.39
N ASP A 45 -13.71 6.55 15.40
CA ASP A 45 -14.55 5.65 14.62
C ASP A 45 -14.79 6.16 13.19
N ALA A 46 -15.41 5.31 12.36
CA ALA A 46 -15.72 5.61 10.97
C ALA A 46 -16.65 6.82 10.77
N ARG A 47 -17.57 7.09 11.70
CA ARG A 47 -18.51 8.22 11.61
C ARG A 47 -17.76 9.52 11.86
N GLU A 48 -16.98 9.59 12.93
CA GLU A 48 -16.12 10.73 13.25
C GLU A 48 -15.11 10.99 12.14
N ALA A 49 -14.45 9.94 11.63
CA ALA A 49 -13.48 10.03 10.55
C ALA A 49 -14.10 10.63 9.29
N ARG A 50 -15.30 10.16 8.90
CA ARG A 50 -16.03 10.66 7.74
C ARG A 50 -16.37 12.15 7.87
N GLU A 51 -16.80 12.60 9.03
CA GLU A 51 -17.10 14.02 9.26
C GLU A 51 -15.82 14.86 9.26
N ALA A 52 -14.75 14.39 9.91
CA ALA A 52 -13.45 15.03 9.91
C ALA A 52 -12.86 15.18 8.50
N VAL A 53 -12.97 14.17 7.64
CA VAL A 53 -12.54 14.27 6.23
C VAL A 53 -13.29 15.38 5.49
N LYS A 54 -14.60 15.53 5.74
CA LYS A 54 -15.41 16.58 5.11
C LYS A 54 -15.04 17.98 5.59
N THR A 55 -14.92 18.16 6.90
CA THR A 55 -14.75 19.47 7.53
C THR A 55 -13.31 19.95 7.46
N LEU A 56 -12.34 19.08 7.78
CA LEU A 56 -10.93 19.44 7.93
C LEU A 56 -10.14 19.33 6.63
N ARG A 57 -10.64 18.57 5.65
CA ARG A 57 -9.99 18.32 4.34
C ARG A 57 -8.49 17.99 4.48
N PRO A 58 -8.13 16.93 5.22
CA PRO A 58 -6.74 16.52 5.39
C PRO A 58 -6.09 16.13 4.05
N ASP A 59 -4.77 16.30 3.98
CA ASP A 59 -3.96 15.87 2.82
C ASP A 59 -3.74 14.36 2.82
N VAL A 60 -3.62 13.76 4.01
CA VAL A 60 -3.41 12.33 4.20
C VAL A 60 -4.06 11.88 5.51
N MET A 61 -4.50 10.63 5.56
CA MET A 61 -5.10 10.02 6.74
C MET A 61 -4.31 8.78 7.16
N THR A 62 -4.03 8.63 8.45
CA THR A 62 -3.69 7.31 9.00
C THR A 62 -4.96 6.61 9.42
N LEU A 63 -5.08 5.32 9.12
CA LEU A 63 -6.29 4.55 9.40
C LEU A 63 -5.94 3.21 10.03
N ASP A 64 -6.44 3.00 11.24
CA ASP A 64 -6.44 1.70 11.88
C ASP A 64 -7.27 0.67 11.10
N VAL A 65 -6.79 -0.57 11.04
CA VAL A 65 -7.53 -1.72 10.51
C VAL A 65 -8.69 -2.10 11.43
N GLU A 66 -8.47 -2.08 12.75
CA GLU A 66 -9.43 -2.59 13.75
C GLU A 66 -10.19 -1.42 14.37
N MET A 67 -11.50 -1.31 14.09
CA MET A 67 -12.33 -0.27 14.70
C MET A 67 -13.69 -0.86 15.08
N PRO A 68 -14.32 -0.35 16.16
CA PRO A 68 -15.62 -0.82 16.60
C PRO A 68 -16.72 -0.54 15.57
N GLY A 69 -17.61 -1.50 15.37
CA GLY A 69 -18.76 -1.41 14.47
C GLY A 69 -18.41 -1.57 12.99
N MET A 70 -17.50 -0.74 12.45
CA MET A 70 -17.04 -0.81 11.07
C MET A 70 -15.52 -0.92 11.04
N SER A 71 -14.99 -1.97 10.38
CA SER A 71 -13.55 -2.13 10.22
C SER A 71 -12.94 -1.00 9.38
N GLY A 72 -11.65 -0.70 9.59
CA GLY A 72 -10.93 0.28 8.77
C GLY A 72 -10.91 -0.05 7.30
N ILE A 73 -10.90 -1.34 6.95
CA ILE A 73 -10.95 -1.79 5.55
C ILE A 73 -12.28 -1.46 4.90
N GLU A 74 -13.39 -1.72 5.60
CA GLU A 74 -14.73 -1.38 5.12
C GLU A 74 -14.90 0.14 4.99
N PHE A 75 -14.37 0.90 5.96
CA PHE A 75 -14.34 2.36 5.89
C PHE A 75 -13.53 2.86 4.69
N LEU A 76 -12.34 2.29 4.47
CA LEU A 76 -11.46 2.62 3.33
C LEU A 76 -12.18 2.36 2.01
N GLU A 77 -12.83 1.22 1.82
CA GLU A 77 -13.55 0.92 0.58
C GLU A 77 -14.61 1.99 0.27
N ARG A 78 -15.41 2.34 1.28
CA ARG A 78 -16.46 3.37 1.16
C ARG A 78 -15.87 4.75 0.91
N LEU A 79 -14.78 5.09 1.60
CA LEU A 79 -14.07 6.35 1.43
C LEU A 79 -13.50 6.47 0.01
N MET A 80 -12.80 5.45 -0.47
CA MET A 80 -12.17 5.47 -1.80
C MET A 80 -13.20 5.56 -2.94
N ARG A 81 -14.41 5.01 -2.74
CA ARG A 81 -15.52 5.17 -3.69
C ARG A 81 -16.14 6.56 -3.65
N ALA A 82 -16.37 7.13 -2.48
CA ALA A 82 -17.08 8.40 -2.32
C ALA A 82 -16.18 9.64 -2.47
N ARG A 83 -14.95 9.55 -1.94
CA ARG A 83 -13.96 10.62 -1.91
C ARG A 83 -12.54 10.04 -1.74
N PRO A 84 -11.91 9.56 -2.83
CA PRO A 84 -10.53 9.07 -2.80
C PRO A 84 -9.59 10.11 -2.20
N MET A 85 -8.73 9.67 -1.29
CA MET A 85 -7.67 10.48 -0.69
C MET A 85 -6.52 9.59 -0.23
N PRO A 86 -5.31 10.14 -0.02
CA PRO A 86 -4.19 9.37 0.53
C PRO A 86 -4.50 8.78 1.90
N VAL A 87 -4.42 7.45 2.00
CA VAL A 87 -4.58 6.71 3.26
C VAL A 87 -3.37 5.82 3.49
N ILE A 88 -2.79 5.89 4.69
CA ILE A 88 -1.81 4.93 5.19
C ILE A 88 -2.49 4.07 6.25
N MET A 89 -2.49 2.76 6.03
CA MET A 89 -3.06 1.81 6.97
C MET A 89 -2.09 1.56 8.12
N LEU A 90 -2.61 1.43 9.33
CA LEU A 90 -1.88 1.00 10.51
C LEU A 90 -2.38 -0.38 10.94
N SER A 91 -1.53 -1.40 10.88
CA SER A 91 -1.92 -2.79 11.17
C SER A 91 -1.04 -3.47 12.22
N THR A 92 -1.50 -4.61 12.73
CA THR A 92 -0.75 -5.44 13.69
C THR A 92 0.06 -6.52 12.96
N MET A 93 1.16 -6.98 13.58
CA MET A 93 2.04 -8.08 13.08
C MET A 93 1.41 -9.48 13.17
N THR A 94 0.14 -9.62 12.80
CA THR A 94 -0.55 -10.91 12.76
C THR A 94 -0.76 -11.35 11.33
N ARG A 95 -1.00 -12.66 11.10
CA ARG A 95 -1.37 -13.15 9.77
C ARG A 95 -2.66 -12.50 9.27
N ALA A 96 -3.66 -12.39 10.15
CA ALA A 96 -4.90 -11.68 9.86
C ALA A 96 -4.62 -10.22 9.49
N GLY A 97 -3.74 -9.54 10.23
CA GLY A 97 -3.28 -8.18 9.93
C GLY A 97 -2.57 -8.07 8.57
N SER A 98 -1.78 -9.05 8.18
CA SER A 98 -1.11 -9.12 6.87
C SER A 98 -2.12 -9.24 5.71
N ASP A 99 -3.08 -10.16 5.81
CA ASP A 99 -4.12 -10.34 4.79
C ASP A 99 -5.00 -9.08 4.66
N ALA A 100 -5.36 -8.49 5.80
CA ALA A 100 -6.06 -7.21 5.91
C ALA A 100 -5.28 -6.05 5.25
N SER A 101 -3.97 -5.97 5.49
CA SER A 101 -3.10 -4.94 4.92
C SER A 101 -3.01 -5.05 3.40
N VAL A 102 -2.82 -6.26 2.87
CA VAL A 102 -2.80 -6.51 1.42
C VAL A 102 -4.14 -6.12 0.80
N GLN A 103 -5.26 -6.50 1.43
CA GLN A 103 -6.58 -6.10 0.96
C GLN A 103 -6.74 -4.57 0.92
N ALA A 104 -6.28 -3.86 1.95
CA ALA A 104 -6.37 -2.41 1.99
C ALA A 104 -5.54 -1.73 0.89
N LEU A 105 -4.34 -2.24 0.60
CA LEU A 105 -3.51 -1.76 -0.51
C LEU A 105 -4.21 -1.98 -1.87
N SER A 106 -4.84 -3.13 -2.08
CA SER A 106 -5.66 -3.39 -3.28
C SER A 106 -6.89 -2.47 -3.40
N LEU A 107 -7.40 -1.95 -2.28
CA LEU A 107 -8.51 -0.98 -2.26
C LEU A 107 -8.06 0.46 -2.51
N GLY A 108 -6.75 0.68 -2.70
CA GLY A 108 -6.16 1.98 -3.00
C GLY A 108 -5.57 2.70 -1.78
N ALA A 109 -5.36 2.02 -0.65
CA ALA A 109 -4.45 2.56 0.36
C ALA A 109 -3.06 2.75 -0.26
N VAL A 110 -2.41 3.86 0.08
CA VAL A 110 -1.11 4.23 -0.48
C VAL A 110 -0.02 3.30 0.04
N ASP A 111 -0.07 3.02 1.35
CA ASP A 111 0.88 2.13 2.03
C ASP A 111 0.28 1.56 3.32
N CYS A 112 0.97 0.59 3.93
CA CYS A 112 0.62 0.01 5.22
C CYS A 112 1.83 -0.09 6.14
N VAL A 113 1.67 0.30 7.40
CA VAL A 113 2.73 0.33 8.41
C VAL A 113 2.28 -0.44 9.64
N GLU A 114 3.23 -1.08 10.33
CA GLU A 114 2.95 -1.64 11.65
C GLU A 114 2.60 -0.52 12.64
N LYS A 115 1.58 -0.75 13.46
CA LYS A 115 1.22 0.14 14.57
C LYS A 115 2.43 0.36 15.50
N PRO A 116 2.77 1.62 15.81
CA PRO A 116 3.78 1.91 16.81
C PRO A 116 3.37 1.33 18.18
N ARG A 117 4.33 0.70 18.88
CA ARG A 117 4.12 0.20 20.25
C ARG A 117 4.52 1.25 21.26
N PHE A 118 4.01 1.17 22.49
CA PHE A 118 4.53 1.98 23.60
C PHE A 118 6.01 1.67 23.80
N GLY A 119 6.84 2.72 23.90
CA GLY A 119 8.30 2.57 23.94
C GLY A 119 8.93 2.22 22.59
N ALA A 120 8.19 2.31 21.47
CA ALA A 120 8.77 2.14 20.14
C ALA A 120 9.94 3.09 19.91
N ALA A 121 10.94 2.59 19.18
CA ALA A 121 12.10 3.36 18.79
C ALA A 121 11.67 4.59 17.96
N ALA A 122 12.44 5.68 18.07
CA ALA A 122 12.24 6.88 17.25
C ALA A 122 12.15 6.55 15.74
N GLN A 123 12.87 5.52 15.31
CA GLN A 123 12.91 5.02 13.94
C GLN A 123 11.53 4.62 13.38
N THR A 124 10.63 4.05 14.20
CA THR A 124 9.28 3.68 13.76
C THR A 124 8.47 4.92 13.36
N PHE A 125 8.58 6.00 14.13
CA PHE A 125 7.89 7.25 13.83
C PHE A 125 8.53 8.01 12.67
N GLU A 126 9.86 7.90 12.50
CA GLU A 126 10.53 8.44 11.32
C GLU A 126 10.05 7.80 10.02
N LEU A 127 9.85 6.48 10.02
CA LEU A 127 9.29 5.77 8.86
C LEU A 127 7.88 6.26 8.54
N LEU A 128 6.99 6.29 9.55
CA LEU A 128 5.62 6.78 9.37
C LEU A 128 5.60 8.23 8.87
N THR A 129 6.45 9.09 9.42
CA THR A 129 6.61 10.49 9.00
C THR A 129 7.01 10.58 7.53
N LYS A 130 8.02 9.83 7.10
CA LYS A 130 8.46 9.80 5.69
C LYS A 130 7.33 9.34 4.78
N MET A 131 6.61 8.28 5.17
CA MET A 131 5.49 7.77 4.39
C MET A 131 4.34 8.77 4.29
N LEU A 132 4.00 9.47 5.37
CA LEU A 132 2.97 10.53 5.35
C LEU A 132 3.34 11.65 4.38
N LEU A 133 4.60 12.08 4.36
CA LEU A 133 5.08 13.12 3.44
C LEU A 133 5.03 12.66 1.98
N VAL A 134 5.40 11.40 1.69
CA VAL A 134 5.31 10.83 0.33
C VAL A 134 3.84 10.65 -0.09
N ALA A 135 3.00 10.12 0.79
CA ALA A 135 1.60 9.85 0.52
C ALA A 135 0.78 11.14 0.30
N ALA A 136 1.13 12.23 0.98
CA ALA A 136 0.43 13.51 0.82
C ALA A 136 0.55 14.13 -0.59
N ASP A 137 1.53 13.70 -1.38
CA ASP A 137 1.69 14.10 -2.78
C ASP A 137 1.29 12.97 -3.76
N ALA A 138 0.79 11.84 -3.24
CA ALA A 138 0.35 10.70 -4.07
C ALA A 138 -0.94 11.04 -4.84
N ARG A 139 -0.95 10.69 -6.13
CA ARG A 139 -2.16 10.76 -6.95
C ARG A 139 -3.00 9.52 -6.71
N VAL A 140 -3.94 9.62 -5.79
CA VAL A 140 -4.90 8.56 -5.50
C VAL A 140 -5.97 8.55 -6.58
N HIS A 141 -6.02 7.48 -7.35
CA HIS A 141 -7.05 7.29 -8.35
C HIS A 141 -8.27 6.67 -7.69
N SER A 142 -9.46 7.10 -8.10
CA SER A 142 -10.68 6.41 -7.68
C SER A 142 -10.70 5.03 -8.36
N PRO A 143 -10.98 3.92 -7.64
CA PRO A 143 -11.16 2.61 -8.26
C PRO A 143 -12.25 2.62 -9.37
N ALA A 144 -13.18 3.58 -9.28
CA ALA A 144 -14.26 3.79 -10.24
C ALA A 144 -13.85 4.60 -11.48
N GLY A 145 -12.65 5.20 -11.52
CA GLY A 145 -12.27 6.24 -12.48
C GLY A 145 -11.45 5.81 -13.68
N THR A 146 -10.91 4.58 -13.71
CA THR A 146 -10.12 4.10 -14.84
C THR A 146 -10.65 2.77 -15.34
N GLY A 147 -11.80 2.83 -16.00
CA GLY A 147 -12.18 1.88 -17.04
C GLY A 147 -11.24 1.96 -18.26
N VAL A 148 -9.93 1.99 -18.05
CA VAL A 148 -9.04 1.47 -19.08
C VAL A 148 -9.26 -0.02 -18.99
N ALA A 149 -10.22 -0.51 -19.76
CA ALA A 149 -10.32 -1.93 -20.03
C ALA A 149 -8.92 -2.33 -20.52
N VAL A 150 -8.14 -2.97 -19.66
CA VAL A 150 -6.89 -3.63 -20.05
C VAL A 150 -7.36 -4.64 -21.08
N ARG A 151 -7.23 -4.27 -22.35
CA ARG A 151 -7.61 -5.15 -23.44
C ARG A 151 -6.73 -6.36 -23.25
N PRO A 152 -7.28 -7.55 -22.99
CA PRO A 152 -6.45 -8.73 -22.83
C PRO A 152 -5.56 -8.80 -24.07
N ALA A 153 -4.25 -8.94 -23.86
CA ALA A 153 -3.35 -9.13 -24.98
C ALA A 153 -3.87 -10.32 -25.79
N PRO A 154 -3.95 -10.22 -27.13
CA PRO A 154 -4.41 -11.35 -27.94
C PRO A 154 -3.55 -12.58 -27.61
N THR A 155 -4.18 -13.58 -27.00
CA THR A 155 -3.54 -14.82 -26.55
C THR A 155 -3.27 -15.77 -27.72
N ALA A 156 -3.96 -15.59 -28.85
CA ALA A 156 -3.78 -16.41 -30.02
C ALA A 156 -2.39 -16.20 -30.64
N GLY A 157 -1.50 -17.18 -30.44
CA GLY A 157 -0.19 -17.24 -31.08
C GLY A 157 0.95 -16.55 -30.32
N TRP A 158 0.71 -16.10 -29.08
CA TRP A 158 1.82 -15.65 -28.24
C TRP A 158 2.76 -16.83 -27.96
N ARG A 159 4.07 -16.59 -28.09
CA ARG A 159 5.11 -17.54 -27.74
C ARG A 159 6.21 -16.79 -27.02
N TRP A 160 6.65 -17.37 -25.90
CA TRP A 160 7.77 -16.85 -25.16
C TRP A 160 9.03 -16.78 -26.04
N ASN A 161 9.65 -15.61 -26.09
CA ASN A 161 10.85 -15.34 -26.91
C ASN A 161 12.18 -15.58 -26.16
N GLY A 162 12.13 -16.30 -25.03
CA GLY A 162 13.30 -16.55 -24.18
C GLY A 162 13.68 -15.40 -23.23
N LYS A 163 12.95 -14.28 -23.21
CA LYS A 163 13.23 -13.13 -22.32
C LYS A 163 12.38 -13.13 -21.06
N TRP A 164 12.97 -12.78 -19.93
CA TRP A 164 12.26 -12.63 -18.66
C TRP A 164 11.69 -11.23 -18.51
N LEU A 165 10.61 -11.13 -17.73
CA LEU A 165 10.08 -9.84 -17.28
C LEU A 165 10.50 -9.60 -15.82
N LEU A 166 11.13 -8.46 -15.55
CA LEU A 166 11.56 -8.08 -14.21
C LEU A 166 10.80 -6.84 -13.78
N ILE A 167 10.15 -6.88 -12.61
CA ILE A 167 9.36 -5.77 -12.08
C ILE A 167 9.87 -5.42 -10.68
N GLY A 168 10.14 -4.13 -10.45
CA GLY A 168 10.44 -3.59 -9.12
C GLY A 168 9.39 -2.56 -8.72
N SER A 169 8.88 -2.63 -7.49
CA SER A 169 7.84 -1.73 -6.99
C SER A 169 7.92 -1.49 -5.48
N SER A 170 7.28 -0.41 -5.01
CA SER A 170 7.23 -0.02 -3.59
C SER A 170 5.83 0.54 -3.26
N THR A 171 5.70 1.80 -2.86
CA THR A 171 4.43 2.45 -2.50
C THR A 171 3.46 2.45 -3.70
N GLY A 172 2.20 2.07 -3.47
CA GLY A 172 1.20 1.85 -4.53
C GLY A 172 1.47 0.64 -5.44
N GLY A 173 2.54 -0.12 -5.21
CA GLY A 173 2.95 -1.23 -6.07
C GLY A 173 1.97 -2.39 -6.09
N VAL A 174 1.25 -2.64 -4.99
CA VAL A 174 0.25 -3.72 -4.91
C VAL A 174 -0.89 -3.52 -5.91
N GLU A 175 -1.52 -2.34 -5.92
CA GLU A 175 -2.59 -2.01 -6.87
C GLU A 175 -2.08 -2.01 -8.32
N ALA A 176 -0.89 -1.45 -8.55
CA ALA A 176 -0.28 -1.41 -9.88
C ALA A 176 0.01 -2.82 -10.42
N LEU A 177 0.57 -3.70 -9.59
CA LEU A 177 0.84 -5.10 -9.95
C LEU A 177 -0.46 -5.86 -10.21
N GLU A 178 -1.48 -5.73 -9.36
CA GLU A 178 -2.78 -6.37 -9.61
C GLU A 178 -3.39 -5.91 -10.94
N THR A 179 -3.23 -4.64 -11.29
CA THR A 179 -3.73 -4.07 -12.55
C THR A 179 -2.98 -4.62 -13.76
N ILE A 180 -1.64 -4.63 -13.71
CA ILE A 180 -0.78 -5.11 -14.80
C ILE A 180 -0.97 -6.61 -15.01
N LEU A 181 -0.95 -7.39 -13.93
CA LEU A 181 -0.95 -8.84 -13.99
C LEU A 181 -2.32 -9.43 -14.31
N ARG A 182 -3.43 -8.70 -14.08
CA ARG A 182 -4.79 -9.15 -14.45
C ARG A 182 -4.92 -9.49 -15.94
N GLY A 183 -4.14 -8.84 -16.80
CA GLY A 183 -4.13 -9.11 -18.24
C GLY A 183 -3.22 -10.25 -18.68
N PHE A 184 -2.51 -10.93 -17.76
CA PHE A 184 -1.52 -11.94 -18.13
C PHE A 184 -2.20 -13.26 -18.52
N PRO A 185 -1.81 -13.88 -19.65
CA PRO A 185 -2.30 -15.19 -20.03
C PRO A 185 -1.61 -16.31 -19.24
N ALA A 186 -2.17 -17.53 -19.28
CA ALA A 186 -1.63 -18.70 -18.60
C ALA A 186 -0.17 -19.01 -18.97
N ASP A 187 0.25 -18.65 -20.19
CA ASP A 187 1.57 -18.89 -20.74
C ASP A 187 2.49 -17.67 -20.65
N CYS A 188 2.16 -16.62 -19.89
CA CYS A 188 2.92 -15.37 -19.78
C CYS A 188 4.45 -15.57 -19.63
N PRO A 189 5.29 -14.59 -19.99
CA PRO A 189 6.74 -14.77 -19.84
C PRO A 189 7.10 -15.00 -18.36
N PRO A 190 8.16 -15.77 -18.06
CA PRO A 190 8.63 -15.93 -16.70
C PRO A 190 8.89 -14.54 -16.10
N THR A 191 8.23 -14.25 -14.99
CA THR A 191 8.22 -12.91 -14.40
C THR A 191 8.79 -12.96 -12.99
N LEU A 192 9.77 -12.10 -12.70
CA LEU A 192 10.33 -11.91 -11.36
C LEU A 192 9.91 -10.55 -10.83
N ILE A 193 9.40 -10.50 -9.60
CA ILE A 193 8.87 -9.28 -8.99
C ILE A 193 9.54 -9.04 -7.64
N THR A 194 10.11 -7.85 -7.47
CA THR A 194 10.57 -7.36 -6.16
C THR A 194 9.65 -6.22 -5.72
N GLN A 195 8.79 -6.52 -4.73
CA GLN A 195 7.95 -5.52 -4.07
C GLN A 195 8.52 -5.23 -2.68
N HIS A 196 8.80 -3.96 -2.38
CA HIS A 196 9.29 -3.53 -1.07
C HIS A 196 8.15 -3.57 -0.05
N MET A 197 8.05 -4.67 0.68
CA MET A 197 7.11 -4.88 1.79
C MET A 197 7.62 -6.04 2.69
N PRO A 198 7.15 -6.17 3.95
CA PRO A 198 7.59 -7.23 4.85
C PRO A 198 7.34 -8.65 4.31
N ALA A 199 8.19 -9.60 4.69
CA ALA A 199 8.13 -10.99 4.19
C ALA A 199 6.76 -11.66 4.41
N GLN A 200 6.11 -11.40 5.55
CA GLN A 200 4.78 -11.96 5.82
C GLN A 200 3.73 -11.40 4.87
N PHE A 201 3.81 -10.10 4.55
CA PHE A 201 2.89 -9.44 3.64
C PHE A 201 3.10 -9.96 2.22
N LEU A 202 4.35 -10.18 1.79
CA LEU A 202 4.65 -10.77 0.48
C LEU A 202 4.00 -12.14 0.31
N ARG A 203 4.00 -12.99 1.35
CA ARG A 203 3.34 -14.30 1.32
C ARG A 203 1.83 -14.17 1.12
N SER A 204 1.19 -13.29 1.90
CA SER A 204 -0.24 -12.99 1.74
C SER A 204 -0.55 -12.46 0.35
N PHE A 205 0.30 -11.57 -0.18
CA PHE A 205 0.14 -10.99 -1.50
C PHE A 205 0.32 -12.01 -2.64
N ALA A 206 1.36 -12.84 -2.59
CA ALA A 206 1.57 -13.93 -3.55
C ALA A 206 0.39 -14.91 -3.57
N ALA A 207 -0.11 -15.31 -2.39
CA ALA A 207 -1.26 -16.19 -2.28
C ALA A 207 -2.53 -15.57 -2.89
N ARG A 208 -2.75 -14.28 -2.66
CA ARG A 208 -3.87 -13.52 -3.24
C ARG A 208 -3.75 -13.44 -4.76
N LEU A 209 -2.59 -13.09 -5.30
CA LEU A 209 -2.36 -13.04 -6.74
C LEU A 209 -2.60 -14.43 -7.36
N ASN A 210 -2.06 -15.49 -6.76
CA ASN A 210 -2.25 -16.87 -7.24
C ASN A 210 -3.71 -17.31 -7.27
N ALA A 211 -4.53 -16.81 -6.34
CA ALA A 211 -5.96 -17.13 -6.29
C ALA A 211 -6.81 -16.38 -7.33
N ASN A 212 -6.30 -15.25 -7.86
CA ASN A 212 -7.07 -14.34 -8.72
C ASN A 212 -6.52 -14.20 -10.15
N LEU A 213 -5.36 -14.78 -10.44
CA LEU A 213 -4.69 -14.71 -11.73
C LEU A 213 -4.62 -16.09 -12.39
N THR A 214 -4.46 -16.11 -13.72
CA THR A 214 -4.29 -17.34 -14.48
C THR A 214 -2.88 -17.94 -14.38
N PRO A 215 -1.79 -17.15 -14.42
CA PRO A 215 -0.44 -17.66 -14.13
C PRO A 215 -0.29 -18.21 -12.72
N THR A 216 0.68 -19.11 -12.54
CA THR A 216 1.10 -19.56 -11.21
C THR A 216 1.91 -18.48 -10.53
N VAL A 217 1.50 -18.05 -9.33
CA VAL A 217 2.17 -17.03 -8.55
C VAL A 217 2.66 -17.63 -7.23
N ARG A 218 3.94 -17.45 -6.91
CA ARG A 218 4.52 -17.92 -5.64
C ARG A 218 5.72 -17.09 -5.20
N ILE A 219 6.15 -17.33 -3.97
CA ILE A 219 7.43 -16.78 -3.48
C ILE A 219 8.58 -17.55 -4.14
N ALA A 220 9.60 -16.81 -4.59
CA ALA A 220 10.83 -17.35 -5.13
C ALA A 220 11.61 -18.11 -4.04
N ALA A 221 12.19 -19.24 -4.44
CA ALA A 221 13.10 -20.05 -3.67
C ALA A 221 14.48 -20.10 -4.36
N ASP A 222 15.53 -20.38 -3.58
CA ASP A 222 16.87 -20.52 -4.12
C ASP A 222 16.93 -21.71 -5.10
N GLY A 223 17.63 -21.51 -6.23
CA GLY A 223 17.72 -22.50 -7.31
C GLY A 223 16.48 -22.59 -8.22
N ASP A 224 15.48 -21.72 -8.04
CA ASP A 224 14.32 -21.65 -8.94
C ASP A 224 14.74 -21.44 -10.40
N ARG A 225 14.02 -22.12 -11.31
CA ARG A 225 14.13 -21.94 -12.76
C ARG A 225 12.80 -21.43 -13.29
N PRO A 226 12.61 -20.10 -13.42
CA PRO A 226 11.35 -19.53 -13.84
C PRO A 226 10.92 -20.03 -15.22
N MET A 227 9.72 -20.60 -15.31
CA MET A 227 9.13 -21.13 -16.54
C MET A 227 8.02 -20.20 -17.07
N PRO A 228 7.66 -20.30 -18.37
CA PRO A 228 6.47 -19.62 -18.88
C PRO A 228 5.23 -19.97 -18.06
N GLY A 229 4.40 -18.98 -17.78
CA GLY A 229 3.25 -19.08 -16.89
C GLY A 229 3.57 -18.93 -15.40
N GLU A 230 4.83 -18.66 -15.02
CA GLU A 230 5.22 -18.43 -13.63
C GLU A 230 5.54 -16.96 -13.34
N ILE A 231 5.06 -16.51 -12.18
CA ILE A 231 5.38 -15.22 -11.58
C ILE A 231 5.96 -15.49 -10.18
N LEU A 232 7.23 -15.13 -9.99
CA LEU A 232 7.93 -15.33 -8.71
C LEU A 232 8.15 -13.99 -8.01
N LEU A 233 7.62 -13.87 -6.79
CA LEU A 233 7.85 -12.71 -5.94
C LEU A 233 9.08 -12.94 -5.07
N ALA A 234 9.90 -11.91 -4.92
CA ALA A 234 11.00 -11.90 -3.97
C ALA A 234 10.47 -12.23 -2.55
N PRO A 235 11.21 -12.99 -1.73
CA PRO A 235 10.75 -13.41 -0.41
C PRO A 235 10.71 -12.28 0.64
N GLY A 236 11.44 -11.18 0.40
CA GLY A 236 11.58 -10.05 1.31
C GLY A 236 12.34 -10.37 2.60
N GLY A 237 12.29 -9.43 3.55
CA GLY A 237 13.09 -9.51 4.78
C GLY A 237 14.59 -9.34 4.49
N GLU A 238 15.43 -10.18 5.08
CA GLU A 238 16.89 -10.16 4.89
C GLU A 238 17.34 -10.74 3.54
N HIS A 239 16.42 -11.25 2.73
CA HIS A 239 16.73 -11.94 1.48
C HIS A 239 16.54 -11.02 0.27
N HIS A 240 17.47 -11.14 -0.67
CA HIS A 240 17.42 -10.47 -1.97
C HIS A 240 17.23 -11.49 -3.08
N LEU A 241 16.37 -11.16 -4.05
CA LEU A 241 16.24 -11.93 -5.29
C LEU A 241 17.30 -11.48 -6.29
N ARG A 242 18.06 -12.42 -6.85
CA ARG A 242 19.08 -12.16 -7.87
C ARG A 242 18.97 -13.15 -9.02
N ILE A 243 19.37 -12.71 -10.20
CA ILE A 243 19.54 -13.56 -11.38
C ILE A 243 21.04 -13.88 -11.47
N ALA A 244 21.36 -15.16 -11.67
CA ALA A 244 22.72 -15.67 -11.79
C ALA A 244 23.00 -16.11 -13.23
#